data_AF-H2XTE1-F1
#
_entry.id   AF-H2XTE1-F1
#
_cell.length_a   1.000
_cell.length_b   1.000
_cell.length_c   1.000
_cell.angle_alpha   90.00
_cell.angle_beta   90.00
_cell.angle_gamma   90.00
#
_symmetry.space_group_name_H-M   'P 1'
#
loop_
_entity.id
_entity.type
_entity.pdbx_description
1 polymer ?
#
loop_
_entity_poly.entity_id
_entity_poly.type
_entity_poly.pdbx_seq_one_letter_code
_entity_poly.pdbx_strand_id
1 'polypeptide(L)'
;IKTMTTRQQPLIIGGDMRADTPGHCAKFGTYSFLELNINKIISTQLLQSNEIGNSNAMEKQGFIRCLEDLQQYDLRPHTVITDRHLQIAKYIREEQNDIVHHYDVWHLAKGLERKLLPLSNKHPELRPWLKSIIGHLYWAPASTPSDLDEDSKQNIVLAKWMSLTNHVVNRHSHDNEYYPSCIHEESPLDTKWLHEDDIGYKKLKEITLNTRFLKDVKKLSTDHQTSSIESFHSLILQFSPKMKTFSYKGMLCRQLLAALHYNENSDQEFILDGDDDPKLYATFPKKKHKEGTYSIRTKKLIPRIFIELLQEVLHTIFVLNYVFCD
;
A
#
# COMPACT_ATOMS: atom_id res chain seq x y z
N ILE A 1 -15.56 -11.33 13.60
CA ILE A 1 -14.74 -12.56 13.42
C ILE A 1 -15.61 -13.74 12.97
N LYS A 2 -16.66 -14.17 13.72
CA LYS A 2 -17.57 -15.26 13.27
C LYS A 2 -18.33 -15.03 11.95
N THR A 3 -18.47 -13.78 11.50
CA THR A 3 -19.09 -13.41 10.21
C THR A 3 -18.14 -13.51 9.01
N MET A 4 -16.84 -13.75 9.21
CA MET A 4 -15.85 -13.85 8.12
C MET A 4 -15.83 -15.23 7.45
N THR A 5 -16.09 -16.30 8.21
CA THR A 5 -16.15 -17.68 7.71
C THR A 5 -17.38 -17.96 6.83
N THR A 6 -18.34 -17.05 6.74
CA THR A 6 -19.56 -17.18 5.94
C THR A 6 -19.46 -16.62 4.52
N ARG A 7 -18.33 -16.03 4.10
CA ARG A 7 -18.18 -15.48 2.75
C ARG A 7 -17.55 -16.50 1.81
N GLN A 8 -18.14 -16.67 0.63
CA GLN A 8 -17.61 -17.50 -0.46
C GLN A 8 -16.36 -16.90 -1.13
N GLN A 9 -15.89 -15.73 -0.69
CA GLN A 9 -14.73 -15.05 -1.27
C GLN A 9 -13.45 -15.37 -0.48
N PRO A 10 -12.31 -15.54 -1.17
CA PRO A 10 -11.04 -15.80 -0.53
C PRO A 10 -10.60 -14.64 0.38
N LEU A 11 -9.93 -14.96 1.49
CA LEU A 11 -9.36 -13.97 2.39
C LEU A 11 -8.15 -13.31 1.73
N ILE A 12 -8.26 -12.00 1.42
CA ILE A 12 -7.20 -11.20 0.81
C ILE A 12 -6.76 -10.13 1.81
N ILE A 13 -5.47 -10.11 2.15
CA ILE A 13 -4.94 -9.23 3.20
C ILE A 13 -3.82 -8.34 2.69
N GLY A 14 -3.81 -7.10 3.18
CA GLY A 14 -2.72 -6.16 3.05
C GLY A 14 -1.93 -6.08 4.35
N GLY A 15 -0.60 -6.07 4.26
CA GLY A 15 0.29 -6.01 5.40
C GLY A 15 1.39 -4.95 5.27
N ASP A 16 1.60 -4.18 6.33
CA ASP A 16 2.61 -3.13 6.42
C ASP A 16 3.03 -2.92 7.89
N MET A 17 4.24 -2.41 8.09
CA MET A 17 4.73 -2.01 9.40
C MET A 17 4.99 -0.50 9.49
N ARG A 18 4.41 0.11 10.51
CA ARG A 18 4.80 1.44 10.96
C ARG A 18 5.84 1.36 12.08
N ALA A 19 6.96 2.06 11.91
CA ALA A 19 7.91 2.32 13.00
C ALA A 19 7.59 3.64 13.74
N ASP A 20 7.65 3.61 15.07
CA ASP A 20 7.48 4.79 15.92
C ASP A 20 8.83 5.46 16.19
N THR A 21 9.14 6.50 15.41
CA THR A 21 10.29 7.38 15.62
C THR A 21 9.99 8.85 15.39
N PRO A 22 10.50 9.70 16.30
CA PRO A 22 11.28 10.88 15.99
C PRO A 22 12.78 10.48 15.97
N GLY A 23 13.41 10.35 14.80
CA GLY A 23 14.85 10.05 14.66
C GLY A 23 15.20 8.64 14.13
N HIS A 24 16.50 8.30 14.12
CA HIS A 24 17.07 7.10 13.47
C HIS A 24 17.00 5.79 14.29
N CYS A 25 16.26 5.73 15.40
CA CYS A 25 16.10 4.49 16.19
C CYS A 25 14.66 4.31 16.68
N ALA A 26 13.92 3.37 16.06
CA ALA A 26 12.55 3.03 16.43
C ALA A 26 12.52 2.15 17.67
N LYS A 27 11.93 2.63 18.77
CA LYS A 27 11.72 1.79 19.94
C LYS A 27 10.60 0.77 19.70
N PHE A 28 9.51 1.22 19.09
CA PHE A 28 8.33 0.41 18.82
C PHE A 28 8.05 0.34 17.32
N GLY A 29 7.52 -0.80 16.89
CA GLY A 29 6.99 -1.00 15.54
C GLY A 29 5.64 -1.70 15.64
N THR A 30 4.70 -1.29 14.79
CA THR A 30 3.37 -1.89 14.70
C THR A 30 3.22 -2.48 13.33
N TYR A 31 3.10 -3.81 13.26
CA TYR A 31 2.70 -4.50 12.05
C TYR A 31 1.18 -4.72 12.11
N SER A 32 0.49 -4.56 10.98
CA SER A 32 -0.95 -4.81 10.94
C SER A 32 -1.34 -5.56 9.67
N PHE A 33 -2.39 -6.37 9.78
CA PHE A 33 -3.11 -6.92 8.64
C PHE A 33 -4.48 -6.27 8.50
N LEU A 34 -4.76 -5.84 7.28
CA LEU A 34 -6.04 -5.32 6.83
C LEU A 34 -6.64 -6.33 5.85
N GLU A 35 -7.85 -6.84 6.11
CA GLU A 35 -8.62 -7.53 5.08
C GLU A 35 -9.08 -6.51 4.02
N LEU A 36 -8.66 -6.71 2.78
CA LEU A 36 -8.85 -5.75 1.69
C LEU A 36 -10.29 -5.78 1.13
N ASN A 37 -11.00 -6.90 1.25
CA ASN A 37 -12.37 -7.04 0.74
C ASN A 37 -13.39 -6.22 1.52
N ILE A 38 -13.19 -6.04 2.83
CA ILE A 38 -14.11 -5.30 3.70
C ILE A 38 -13.46 -4.12 4.40
N ASN A 39 -12.18 -3.89 4.12
CA ASN A 39 -11.45 -2.78 4.68
C ASN A 39 -11.47 -2.77 6.23
N LYS A 40 -11.12 -3.91 6.85
CA LYS A 40 -11.05 -4.07 8.32
C LYS A 40 -9.68 -4.54 8.76
N ILE A 41 -9.18 -3.97 9.84
CA ILE A 41 -8.00 -4.45 10.56
C ILE A 41 -8.39 -5.75 11.27
N ILE A 42 -7.68 -6.82 10.94
CA ILE A 42 -7.96 -8.17 11.45
C ILE A 42 -6.88 -8.65 12.42
N SER A 43 -5.67 -8.07 12.36
CA SER A 43 -4.60 -8.34 13.31
C SER A 43 -3.66 -7.14 13.42
N THR A 44 -3.14 -6.90 14.62
CA THR A 44 -2.12 -5.87 14.87
C THR A 44 -1.16 -6.34 15.95
N GLN A 45 0.14 -6.19 15.71
CA GLN A 45 1.20 -6.68 16.58
C GLN A 45 2.19 -5.57 16.92
N LEU A 46 2.32 -5.30 18.23
CA LEU A 46 3.31 -4.36 18.75
C LEU A 46 4.63 -5.07 19.03
N LEU A 47 5.70 -4.53 18.44
CA LEU A 47 7.05 -5.06 18.48
C LEU A 47 7.95 -4.04 19.15
N GLN A 48 8.97 -4.52 19.87
CA GLN A 48 9.99 -3.67 20.48
C GLN A 48 11.38 -3.99 19.93
N SER A 49 12.16 -2.96 19.58
CA SER A 49 13.46 -3.15 18.92
C SER A 49 14.53 -3.80 19.80
N ASN A 50 14.44 -3.67 21.13
CA ASN A 50 15.36 -4.37 22.04
C ASN A 50 15.13 -5.89 22.06
N GLU A 51 13.95 -6.37 21.67
CA GLU A 51 13.63 -7.81 21.62
C GLU A 51 14.04 -8.44 20.29
N ILE A 52 13.90 -7.71 19.18
CA ILE A 52 13.97 -8.26 17.82
C ILE A 52 15.15 -7.70 17.01
N GLY A 53 15.62 -6.50 17.37
CA GLY A 53 16.68 -5.78 16.69
C GLY A 53 16.16 -4.62 15.84
N ASN A 54 16.55 -4.59 14.56
CA ASN A 54 16.27 -3.44 13.68
C ASN A 54 14.87 -3.51 13.02
N SER A 55 14.48 -2.43 12.35
CA SER A 55 13.16 -2.30 11.72
C SER A 55 12.82 -3.39 10.71
N ASN A 56 13.78 -3.88 9.91
CA ASN A 56 13.50 -4.97 8.96
C ASN A 56 13.22 -6.29 9.68
N ALA A 57 13.94 -6.57 10.77
CA ALA A 57 13.70 -7.75 11.60
C ALA A 57 12.34 -7.65 12.30
N MET A 58 12.00 -6.46 12.83
CA MET A 58 10.69 -6.19 13.42
C MET A 58 9.57 -6.38 12.40
N GLU A 59 9.72 -5.88 11.17
CA GLU A 59 8.70 -6.02 10.12
C GLU A 59 8.41 -7.49 9.81
N LYS A 60 9.47 -8.29 9.60
CA LYS A 60 9.33 -9.74 9.39
C LYS A 60 8.67 -10.41 10.59
N GLN A 61 9.11 -10.12 11.81
CA GLN A 61 8.57 -10.76 13.00
C GLN A 61 7.11 -10.35 13.24
N GLY A 62 6.77 -9.11 12.93
CA GLY A 62 5.40 -8.59 12.96
C GLY A 62 4.49 -9.34 12.00
N PHE A 63 4.94 -9.51 10.76
CA PHE A 63 4.24 -10.31 9.75
C PHE A 63 3.97 -11.73 10.26
N ILE A 64 4.99 -12.41 10.77
CA ILE A 64 4.88 -13.80 11.27
C ILE A 64 3.88 -13.86 12.43
N ARG A 65 4.02 -13.00 13.44
CA ARG A 65 3.11 -12.97 14.60
C ARG A 65 1.67 -12.68 14.19
N CYS A 66 1.44 -11.79 13.23
CA CYS A 66 0.09 -11.53 12.73
C CYS A 66 -0.48 -12.75 11.98
N LEU A 67 0.36 -13.48 11.23
CA LEU A 67 -0.08 -14.66 10.50
C LEU A 67 -0.41 -15.82 11.46
N GLU A 68 0.39 -16.02 12.51
CA GLU A 68 0.15 -16.97 13.60
C GLU A 68 -1.14 -16.63 14.37
N ASP A 69 -1.39 -15.34 14.61
CA ASP A 69 -2.63 -14.87 15.23
C ASP A 69 -3.87 -15.23 14.39
N LEU A 70 -3.84 -15.00 13.08
CA LEU A 70 -4.94 -15.40 12.19
C LEU A 70 -5.16 -16.92 12.18
N GLN A 71 -4.09 -17.72 12.19
CA GLN A 71 -4.16 -19.17 12.23
C GLN A 71 -4.86 -19.70 13.49
N GLN A 72 -4.72 -19.02 14.64
CA GLN A 72 -5.43 -19.40 15.88
C GLN A 72 -6.97 -19.31 15.76
N TYR A 73 -7.46 -18.53 14.78
CA TYR A 73 -8.89 -18.38 14.48
C TYR A 73 -9.32 -19.13 13.22
N ASP A 74 -8.50 -20.08 12.74
CA ASP A 74 -8.71 -20.81 11.48
C ASP A 74 -8.84 -19.89 10.25
N LEU A 75 -8.23 -18.70 10.30
CA LEU A 75 -8.20 -17.75 9.20
C LEU A 75 -6.89 -17.91 8.42
N ARG A 76 -7.01 -18.48 7.20
CA ARG A 76 -5.89 -18.61 6.26
C ARG A 76 -6.07 -17.63 5.10
N PRO A 77 -5.15 -16.67 4.89
CA PRO A 77 -5.23 -15.80 3.72
C PRO A 77 -4.90 -16.58 2.46
N HIS A 78 -5.69 -16.37 1.41
CA HIS A 78 -5.37 -16.84 0.07
C HIS A 78 -4.30 -15.95 -0.57
N THR A 79 -4.45 -14.64 -0.41
CA THR A 79 -3.56 -13.64 -1.01
C THR A 79 -3.06 -12.65 0.03
N VAL A 80 -1.78 -12.34 -0.05
CA VAL A 80 -1.10 -11.36 0.79
C VAL A 80 -0.45 -10.29 -0.09
N ILE A 81 -0.71 -9.02 0.22
CA ILE A 81 -0.12 -7.87 -0.47
C ILE A 81 0.74 -7.09 0.53
N THR A 82 2.02 -6.92 0.21
CA THR A 82 2.96 -6.19 1.08
C THR A 82 3.87 -5.26 0.29
N ASP A 83 4.68 -4.52 1.02
CA ASP A 83 5.90 -3.91 0.54
C ASP A 83 6.89 -4.91 -0.06
N ARG A 84 7.92 -4.36 -0.72
CA ARG A 84 9.07 -5.10 -1.26
C ARG A 84 10.04 -5.56 -0.15
N HIS A 85 9.54 -6.19 0.90
CA HIS A 85 10.36 -6.71 1.99
C HIS A 85 10.90 -8.10 1.66
N LEU A 86 12.19 -8.19 1.31
CA LEU A 86 12.81 -9.42 0.80
C LEU A 86 12.71 -10.61 1.77
N GLN A 87 12.77 -10.37 3.08
CA GLN A 87 12.71 -11.46 4.05
C GLN A 87 11.29 -11.99 4.25
N ILE A 88 10.26 -11.15 4.04
CA ILE A 88 8.86 -11.57 4.06
C ILE A 88 8.58 -12.38 2.79
N ALA A 89 8.98 -11.85 1.62
CA ALA A 89 8.85 -12.58 0.35
C ALA A 89 9.57 -13.94 0.37
N LYS A 90 10.74 -14.02 1.02
CA LYS A 90 11.46 -15.27 1.24
C LYS A 90 10.67 -16.22 2.15
N TYR A 91 10.20 -15.73 3.29
CA TYR A 91 9.43 -16.51 4.26
C TYR A 91 8.14 -17.08 3.65
N ILE A 92 7.36 -16.27 2.93
CA ILE A 92 6.13 -16.75 2.28
C ILE A 92 6.46 -17.87 1.29
N ARG A 93 7.48 -17.67 0.44
CA ARG A 93 7.87 -18.68 -0.57
C ARG A 93 8.31 -20.01 0.06
N GLU A 94 9.04 -19.97 1.16
CA GLU A 94 9.68 -21.16 1.76
C GLU A 94 8.77 -21.85 2.78
N GLU A 95 7.98 -21.09 3.53
CA GLU A 95 7.21 -21.59 4.67
C GLU A 95 5.69 -21.51 4.46
N GLN A 96 5.18 -20.71 3.52
CA GLN A 96 3.75 -20.47 3.30
C GLN A 96 3.40 -20.54 1.80
N ASN A 97 3.79 -21.65 1.17
CA ASN A 97 3.78 -21.83 -0.30
C ASN A 97 2.37 -21.85 -0.94
N ASP A 98 1.33 -21.99 -0.13
CA ASP A 98 -0.09 -21.91 -0.51
C ASP A 98 -0.60 -20.47 -0.62
N ILE A 99 0.13 -19.50 -0.07
CA ILE A 99 -0.24 -18.08 -0.11
C ILE A 99 0.27 -17.43 -1.39
N VAL A 100 -0.65 -16.82 -2.14
CA VAL A 100 -0.31 -15.95 -3.27
C VAL A 100 0.24 -14.62 -2.74
N HIS A 101 1.46 -14.25 -3.14
CA HIS A 101 2.13 -13.04 -2.65
C HIS A 101 2.32 -12.00 -3.76
N HIS A 102 1.72 -10.82 -3.56
CA HIS A 102 1.86 -9.67 -4.43
C HIS A 102 2.53 -8.48 -3.73
N TYR A 103 3.00 -7.55 -4.56
CA TYR A 103 3.52 -6.26 -4.11
C TYR A 103 2.51 -5.14 -4.33
N ASP A 104 2.52 -4.18 -3.40
CA ASP A 104 1.86 -2.89 -3.60
C ASP A 104 2.55 -2.12 -4.74
N VAL A 105 1.76 -1.78 -5.75
CA VAL A 105 2.14 -0.98 -6.91
C VAL A 105 2.66 0.40 -6.50
N TRP A 106 2.15 1.00 -5.43
CA TRP A 106 2.58 2.32 -5.00
C TRP A 106 4.05 2.34 -4.57
N HIS A 107 4.49 1.32 -3.82
CA HIS A 107 5.89 1.21 -3.39
C HIS A 107 6.83 1.01 -4.59
N LEU A 108 6.40 0.26 -5.60
CA LEU A 108 7.12 0.10 -6.86
C LEU A 108 7.20 1.42 -7.64
N ALA A 109 6.06 2.09 -7.81
CA ALA A 109 5.94 3.37 -8.51
C ALA A 109 6.82 4.46 -7.90
N LYS A 110 6.75 4.63 -6.57
CA LYS A 110 7.57 5.58 -5.84
C LYS A 110 9.07 5.28 -5.96
N GLY A 111 9.44 4.00 -5.95
CA GLY A 111 10.81 3.56 -6.17
C GLY A 111 11.32 3.88 -7.58
N LEU A 112 10.46 3.71 -8.59
CA LEU A 112 10.73 4.06 -9.97
C LEU A 112 10.83 5.58 -10.18
N GLU A 113 9.87 6.35 -9.68
CA GLU A 113 9.84 7.81 -9.75
C GLU A 113 11.11 8.42 -9.17
N ARG A 114 11.59 7.91 -8.02
CA ARG A 114 12.84 8.35 -7.39
C ARG A 114 14.08 8.12 -8.28
N LYS A 115 14.06 7.12 -9.17
CA LYS A 115 15.13 6.89 -10.15
C LYS A 115 14.98 7.74 -11.41
N LEU A 116 13.74 7.91 -11.89
CA LEU A 116 13.45 8.62 -13.12
C LEU A 116 13.52 10.14 -12.98
N LEU A 117 13.16 10.70 -11.82
CA LEU A 117 13.18 12.15 -11.60
C LEU A 117 14.60 12.76 -11.71
N PRO A 118 15.66 12.19 -11.09
CA PRO A 118 17.02 12.65 -11.34
C PRO A 118 17.47 12.45 -12.79
N LEU A 119 17.01 11.38 -13.45
CA LEU A 119 17.35 11.10 -14.85
C LEU A 119 16.73 12.17 -15.76
N SER A 120 15.46 12.51 -15.57
CA SER A 120 14.76 13.53 -16.35
C SER A 120 15.28 14.95 -16.11
N ASN A 121 16.00 15.18 -15.02
CA ASN A 121 16.72 16.44 -14.82
C ASN A 121 17.98 16.54 -15.67
N LYS A 122 18.63 15.40 -15.97
CA LYS A 122 19.80 15.32 -16.87
C LYS A 122 19.40 15.20 -18.34
N HIS A 123 18.21 14.64 -18.59
CA HIS A 123 17.64 14.33 -19.89
C HIS A 123 16.21 14.92 -19.95
N PRO A 124 16.06 16.23 -20.21
CA PRO A 124 14.78 16.94 -20.12
C PRO A 124 13.68 16.39 -21.03
N GLU A 125 14.04 15.73 -22.13
CA GLU A 125 13.14 15.03 -23.04
C GLU A 125 12.28 13.97 -22.33
N LEU A 126 12.74 13.41 -21.19
CA LEU A 126 12.01 12.43 -20.41
C LEU A 126 10.95 13.04 -19.47
N ARG A 127 11.02 14.34 -19.18
CA ARG A 127 10.13 14.99 -18.19
C ARG A 127 8.64 14.85 -18.53
N PRO A 128 8.20 15.11 -19.78
CA PRO A 128 6.80 14.94 -20.16
C PRO A 128 6.30 13.50 -19.95
N TRP A 129 7.20 12.52 -20.10
CA TRP A 129 6.88 11.10 -20.01
C TRP A 129 6.78 10.57 -18.57
N LEU A 130 7.32 11.27 -17.56
CA LEU A 130 7.37 10.75 -16.18
C LEU A 130 5.99 10.31 -15.66
N LYS A 131 4.98 11.18 -15.80
CA LYS A 131 3.63 10.89 -15.32
C LYS A 131 3.03 9.69 -16.05
N SER A 132 3.22 9.61 -17.36
CA SER A 132 2.73 8.51 -18.20
C SER A 132 3.43 7.20 -17.87
N ILE A 133 4.75 7.19 -17.66
CA ILE A 133 5.51 6.00 -17.26
C ILE A 133 5.02 5.46 -15.92
N ILE A 134 4.84 6.34 -14.93
CA ILE A 134 4.30 5.94 -13.63
C ILE A 134 2.85 5.46 -13.77
N GLY A 135 2.02 6.16 -14.54
CA GLY A 135 0.65 5.75 -14.84
C GLY A 135 0.57 4.37 -15.50
N HIS A 136 1.47 4.07 -16.45
CA HIS A 136 1.56 2.78 -17.13
C HIS A 136 1.83 1.63 -16.15
N LEU A 137 2.63 1.88 -15.10
CA LEU A 137 2.89 0.90 -14.05
C LEU A 137 1.65 0.57 -13.21
N TYR A 138 0.75 1.54 -13.00
CA TYR A 138 -0.56 1.28 -12.36
C TYR A 138 -1.55 0.64 -13.34
N TRP A 139 -1.55 1.11 -14.58
CA TRP A 139 -2.46 0.64 -15.61
C TRP A 139 -2.21 -0.82 -16.00
N ALA A 140 -0.95 -1.28 -16.04
CA ALA A 140 -0.61 -2.65 -16.41
C ALA A 140 -1.34 -3.71 -15.55
N PRO A 141 -1.25 -3.70 -14.20
CA PRO A 141 -2.05 -4.58 -13.36
C PRO A 141 -3.55 -4.25 -13.40
N ALA A 142 -3.94 -2.98 -13.28
CA ALA A 142 -5.36 -2.60 -13.17
C ALA A 142 -6.20 -2.90 -14.42
N SER A 143 -5.58 -2.99 -15.60
CA SER A 143 -6.25 -3.34 -16.86
C SER A 143 -6.19 -4.84 -17.18
N THR A 144 -5.60 -5.65 -16.30
CA THR A 144 -5.49 -7.10 -16.51
C THR A 144 -6.72 -7.79 -15.95
N PRO A 145 -7.38 -8.69 -16.72
CA PRO A 145 -8.59 -9.36 -16.22
C PRO A 145 -8.32 -10.15 -14.93
N SER A 146 -9.23 -10.01 -13.98
CA SER A 146 -9.08 -10.55 -12.62
C SER A 146 -9.45 -12.03 -12.50
N ASP A 147 -10.14 -12.58 -13.49
CA ASP A 147 -10.64 -13.95 -13.58
C ASP A 147 -9.64 -14.96 -14.18
N LEU A 148 -8.49 -14.47 -14.66
CA LEU A 148 -7.42 -15.31 -15.19
C LEU A 148 -6.63 -16.02 -14.08
N ASP A 149 -5.93 -17.10 -14.44
CA ASP A 149 -4.97 -17.74 -13.55
C ASP A 149 -3.76 -16.82 -13.28
N GLU A 150 -3.07 -17.09 -12.18
CA GLU A 150 -1.95 -16.25 -11.73
C GLU A 150 -0.81 -16.18 -12.75
N ASP A 151 -0.47 -17.25 -13.46
CA ASP A 151 0.63 -17.20 -14.44
C ASP A 151 0.27 -16.30 -15.63
N SER A 152 -0.96 -16.45 -16.15
CA SER A 152 -1.51 -15.58 -17.20
C SER A 152 -1.53 -14.11 -16.78
N LYS A 153 -2.01 -13.80 -15.56
CA LYS A 153 -1.99 -12.42 -15.02
C LYS A 153 -0.57 -11.85 -15.00
N GLN A 154 0.39 -12.59 -14.44
CA GLN A 154 1.77 -12.13 -14.31
C GLN A 154 2.42 -11.89 -15.67
N ASN A 155 2.15 -12.73 -16.67
CA ASN A 155 2.69 -12.60 -18.02
C ASN A 155 2.06 -11.41 -18.78
N ILE A 156 0.75 -11.19 -18.65
CA ILE A 156 0.07 -10.02 -19.23
C ILE A 156 0.57 -8.72 -18.61
N VAL A 157 0.67 -8.64 -17.27
CA VAL A 157 1.18 -7.45 -16.57
C VAL A 157 2.60 -7.13 -17.01
N LEU A 158 3.46 -8.16 -17.12
CA LEU A 158 4.82 -7.98 -17.60
C LEU A 158 4.85 -7.51 -19.06
N ALA A 159 4.06 -8.13 -19.94
CA ALA A 159 4.01 -7.78 -21.36
C ALA A 159 3.57 -6.32 -21.57
N LYS A 160 2.49 -5.91 -20.89
CA LYS A 160 2.04 -4.52 -20.84
C LYS A 160 3.15 -3.60 -20.36
N TRP A 161 3.83 -3.92 -19.26
CA TRP A 161 4.91 -3.07 -18.76
C TRP A 161 6.09 -2.96 -19.76
N MET A 162 6.54 -4.08 -20.32
CA MET A 162 7.64 -4.10 -21.28
C MET A 162 7.31 -3.35 -22.57
N SER A 163 6.03 -3.29 -22.94
CA SER A 163 5.57 -2.52 -24.09
C SER A 163 5.86 -1.03 -23.99
N LEU A 164 6.04 -0.50 -22.77
CA LEU A 164 6.35 0.91 -22.50
C LEU A 164 7.52 1.42 -23.35
N THR A 165 8.59 0.63 -23.50
CA THR A 165 9.79 1.10 -24.22
C THR A 165 9.54 1.25 -25.71
N ASN A 166 8.63 0.47 -26.28
CA ASN A 166 8.17 0.65 -27.65
C ASN A 166 7.19 1.84 -27.73
N HIS A 167 6.27 1.92 -26.78
CA HIS A 167 5.24 2.95 -26.76
C HIS A 167 5.82 4.37 -26.72
N VAL A 168 6.81 4.65 -25.86
CA VAL A 168 7.42 5.99 -25.73
C VAL A 168 8.20 6.46 -26.97
N VAL A 169 8.50 5.55 -27.91
CA VAL A 169 9.13 5.85 -29.22
C VAL A 169 8.14 5.71 -30.38
N ASN A 170 6.83 5.78 -30.10
CA ASN A 170 5.73 5.66 -31.07
C ASN A 170 5.64 4.31 -31.80
N ARG A 171 6.16 3.22 -31.20
CA ARG A 171 5.97 1.87 -31.72
C ARG A 171 4.85 1.18 -30.93
N HIS A 172 3.71 0.99 -31.59
CA HIS A 172 2.50 0.44 -30.96
C HIS A 172 2.27 -1.04 -31.24
N SER A 173 3.11 -1.67 -32.06
CA SER A 173 3.13 -3.12 -32.28
C SER A 173 4.30 -3.76 -31.54
N HIS A 174 4.07 -4.93 -30.95
CA HIS A 174 4.99 -5.58 -30.03
C HIS A 174 5.11 -7.06 -30.38
N ASP A 175 6.34 -7.57 -30.32
CA ASP A 175 6.63 -9.00 -30.44
C ASP A 175 6.38 -9.69 -29.08
N ASN A 176 5.11 -9.76 -28.69
CA ASN A 176 4.68 -10.40 -27.45
C ASN A 176 3.24 -10.91 -27.58
N GLU A 177 3.03 -12.20 -27.35
CA GLU A 177 1.72 -12.86 -27.47
C GLU A 177 0.66 -12.35 -26.48
N TYR A 178 1.07 -11.94 -25.28
CA TYR A 178 0.16 -11.47 -24.23
C TYR A 178 -0.26 -10.01 -24.41
N TYR A 179 0.50 -9.22 -25.17
CA TYR A 179 0.18 -7.83 -25.48
C TYR A 179 0.81 -7.41 -26.83
N PRO A 180 0.23 -7.83 -27.96
CA PRO A 180 0.82 -7.63 -29.29
C PRO A 180 0.70 -6.20 -29.82
N SER A 181 -0.25 -5.41 -29.30
CA SER A 181 -0.43 -4.02 -29.70
C SER A 181 -1.01 -3.13 -28.60
N CYS A 182 -0.76 -1.83 -28.69
CA CYS A 182 -1.37 -0.85 -27.80
C CYS A 182 -2.89 -0.75 -27.99
N ILE A 183 -3.63 -0.56 -26.89
CA ILE A 183 -5.11 -0.56 -26.89
C ILE A 183 -5.73 0.86 -26.95
N HIS A 184 -5.19 1.72 -27.80
CA HIS A 184 -5.74 3.06 -28.05
C HIS A 184 -5.71 3.39 -29.54
N GLU A 185 -6.71 4.14 -30.01
CA GLU A 185 -6.88 4.45 -31.43
C GLU A 185 -5.89 5.52 -31.90
N GLU A 186 -5.72 6.62 -31.14
CA GLU A 186 -4.67 7.62 -31.34
C GLU A 186 -4.28 8.24 -29.99
N SER A 187 -2.99 8.52 -29.77
CA SER A 187 -2.53 9.16 -28.54
C SER A 187 -2.88 10.65 -28.57
N PRO A 188 -3.73 11.17 -27.67
CA PRO A 188 -4.10 12.58 -27.63
C PRO A 188 -2.99 13.49 -27.09
N LEU A 189 -1.77 12.96 -26.91
CA LEU A 189 -0.69 13.67 -26.25
C LEU A 189 0.07 14.52 -27.27
N ASP A 190 0.09 15.84 -27.05
CA ASP A 190 1.07 16.81 -27.59
C ASP A 190 2.53 16.53 -27.15
N THR A 191 2.77 15.35 -26.58
CA THR A 191 4.08 14.95 -26.07
C THR A 191 4.95 14.45 -27.22
N LYS A 192 6.11 15.08 -27.39
CA LYS A 192 7.11 14.61 -28.36
C LYS A 192 7.58 13.20 -27.99
N TRP A 193 7.48 12.28 -28.95
CA TRP A 193 8.05 10.94 -28.86
C TRP A 193 9.55 10.98 -28.63
N LEU A 194 10.07 10.00 -27.90
CA LEU A 194 11.50 9.82 -27.69
C LEU A 194 12.13 9.15 -28.92
N HIS A 195 13.43 9.30 -29.11
CA HIS A 195 14.18 8.60 -30.15
C HIS A 195 15.02 7.46 -29.55
N GLU A 196 15.15 6.34 -30.28
CA GLU A 196 15.90 5.18 -29.79
C GLU A 196 17.40 5.47 -29.57
N ASP A 197 17.92 6.44 -30.32
CA ASP A 197 19.32 6.86 -30.21
C ASP A 197 19.60 7.77 -29.01
N ASP A 198 18.56 8.35 -28.41
CA ASP A 198 18.69 9.28 -27.28
C ASP A 198 19.33 8.58 -26.09
N ILE A 199 20.35 9.23 -25.52
CA ILE A 199 21.01 8.75 -24.30
C ILE A 199 20.00 8.63 -23.15
N GLY A 200 19.03 9.56 -23.07
CA GLY A 200 17.95 9.53 -22.09
C GLY A 200 17.07 8.27 -22.24
N TYR A 201 16.68 7.94 -23.47
CA TYR A 201 15.89 6.73 -23.76
C TYR A 201 16.64 5.45 -23.41
N LYS A 202 17.93 5.33 -23.78
CA LYS A 202 18.75 4.14 -23.47
C LYS A 202 18.82 3.90 -21.95
N LYS A 203 19.03 4.95 -21.15
CA LYS A 203 19.03 4.88 -19.68
C LYS A 203 17.64 4.58 -19.10
N LEU A 204 16.58 5.14 -19.69
CA LEU A 204 15.20 4.81 -19.30
C LEU A 204 14.93 3.32 -19.51
N LYS A 205 15.33 2.77 -20.67
CA LYS A 205 15.20 1.35 -21.02
C LYS A 205 15.96 0.45 -20.03
N GLU A 206 17.19 0.81 -19.65
CA GLU A 206 17.95 0.09 -18.63
C GLU A 206 17.25 0.03 -17.26
N ILE A 207 16.61 1.14 -16.84
CA ILE A 207 15.89 1.20 -15.56
C ILE A 207 14.59 0.39 -15.62
N THR A 208 13.81 0.56 -16.69
CA THR A 208 12.47 -0.03 -16.85
C THR A 208 12.51 -1.52 -17.18
N LEU A 209 13.54 -1.99 -17.89
CA LEU A 209 13.75 -3.39 -18.24
C LEU A 209 14.77 -4.10 -17.34
N ASN A 210 15.15 -3.49 -16.21
CA ASN A 210 16.03 -4.14 -15.25
C ASN A 210 15.41 -5.47 -14.77
N THR A 211 16.17 -6.58 -14.85
CA THR A 211 15.67 -7.92 -14.53
C THR A 211 15.06 -8.04 -13.14
N ARG A 212 15.62 -7.37 -12.13
CA ARG A 212 15.07 -7.39 -10.77
C ARG A 212 13.75 -6.63 -10.72
N PHE A 213 13.68 -5.47 -11.37
CA PHE A 213 12.45 -4.69 -11.47
C PHE A 213 11.34 -5.46 -12.19
N LEU A 214 11.64 -6.12 -13.31
CA LEU A 214 10.68 -6.95 -14.04
C LEU A 214 10.14 -8.12 -13.19
N LYS A 215 10.98 -8.73 -12.35
CA LYS A 215 10.51 -9.74 -11.37
C LYS A 215 9.53 -9.18 -10.35
N ASP A 216 9.70 -7.92 -9.95
CA ASP A 216 8.74 -7.26 -9.06
C ASP A 216 7.47 -6.84 -9.78
N VAL A 217 7.56 -6.39 -11.04
CA VAL A 217 6.41 -6.04 -11.89
C VAL A 217 5.49 -7.23 -12.08
N LYS A 218 6.05 -8.43 -12.33
CA LYS A 218 5.26 -9.66 -12.38
C LYS A 218 4.41 -9.86 -11.12
N LYS A 219 4.89 -9.43 -9.96
CA LYS A 219 4.20 -9.63 -8.67
C LYS A 219 3.23 -8.49 -8.31
N LEU A 220 2.99 -7.51 -9.18
CA LEU A 220 2.04 -6.45 -8.86
C LEU A 220 0.63 -7.02 -8.66
N SER A 221 -0.07 -6.54 -7.63
CA SER A 221 -1.47 -6.91 -7.44
C SER A 221 -2.35 -6.28 -8.52
N THR A 222 -3.23 -7.08 -9.11
CA THR A 222 -4.25 -6.65 -10.09
C THR A 222 -5.47 -6.02 -9.43
N ASP A 223 -5.88 -6.54 -8.28
CA ASP A 223 -7.24 -6.31 -7.76
C ASP A 223 -7.30 -5.42 -6.52
N HIS A 224 -6.22 -5.35 -5.74
CA HIS A 224 -6.23 -4.63 -4.47
C HIS A 224 -4.98 -3.78 -4.25
N GLN A 225 -5.18 -2.65 -3.60
CA GLN A 225 -4.12 -1.74 -3.16
C GLN A 225 -4.14 -1.64 -1.63
N THR A 226 -2.99 -1.31 -1.05
CA THR A 226 -2.83 -1.20 0.41
C THR A 226 -2.98 0.22 0.96
N SER A 227 -3.50 1.18 0.19
CA SER A 227 -3.67 2.59 0.64
C SER A 227 -4.50 2.75 1.91
N SER A 228 -5.43 1.83 2.18
CA SER A 228 -6.20 1.78 3.42
C SER A 228 -5.34 1.50 4.66
N ILE A 229 -4.27 0.71 4.54
CA ILE A 229 -3.35 0.45 5.65
C ILE A 229 -2.55 1.69 6.02
N GLU A 230 -2.16 2.50 5.03
CA GLU A 230 -1.51 3.79 5.28
C GLU A 230 -2.44 4.78 5.99
N SER A 231 -3.74 4.73 5.62
CA SER A 231 -4.78 5.52 6.27
C SER A 231 -4.95 5.10 7.73
N PHE A 232 -4.94 3.80 8.00
CA PHE A 232 -4.92 3.27 9.36
C PHE A 232 -3.67 3.69 10.14
N HIS A 233 -2.48 3.56 9.56
CA HIS A 233 -1.22 4.00 10.18
C HIS A 233 -1.20 5.50 10.50
N SER A 234 -1.88 6.31 9.67
CA SER A 234 -2.09 7.73 9.92
C SER A 234 -3.06 7.98 11.08
N LEU A 235 -4.14 7.20 11.19
CA LEU A 235 -5.08 7.26 12.32
C LEU A 235 -4.39 6.93 13.65
N ILE A 236 -3.50 5.93 13.68
CA ILE A 236 -2.75 5.58 14.90
C ILE A 236 -2.05 6.82 15.48
N LEU A 237 -1.57 7.77 14.66
CA LEU A 237 -0.92 9.00 15.15
C LEU A 237 -1.82 9.87 16.03
N GLN A 238 -3.15 9.76 15.90
CA GLN A 238 -4.11 10.48 16.75
C GLN A 238 -4.19 9.86 18.14
N PHE A 239 -4.08 8.53 18.23
CA PHE A 239 -4.11 7.78 19.48
C PHE A 239 -2.74 7.74 20.17
N SER A 240 -1.67 7.69 19.38
CA SER A 240 -0.27 7.66 19.80
C SER A 240 0.60 8.64 18.99
N PRO A 241 0.56 9.94 19.36
CA PRO A 241 1.39 10.94 18.74
C PRO A 241 2.87 10.69 19.01
N LYS A 242 3.71 10.78 17.97
CA LYS A 242 5.18 10.58 18.03
C LYS A 242 5.89 11.46 19.07
N MET A 243 5.31 12.60 19.42
CA MET A 243 5.88 13.57 20.37
C MET A 243 5.70 13.17 21.84
N LYS A 244 4.92 12.11 22.12
CA LYS A 244 4.68 11.62 23.48
C LYS A 244 5.32 10.24 23.63
N THR A 245 5.91 9.99 24.79
CA THR A 245 6.41 8.67 25.17
C THR A 245 5.30 7.87 25.83
N PHE A 246 5.28 6.57 25.57
CA PHE A 246 4.29 5.66 26.13
C PHE A 246 4.99 4.38 26.60
N SER A 247 4.45 3.75 27.64
CA SER A 247 4.85 2.40 28.04
C SER A 247 4.42 1.38 26.96
N TYR A 248 4.99 0.17 26.99
CA TYR A 248 4.59 -0.90 26.06
C TYR A 248 3.07 -1.17 26.12
N LYS A 249 2.53 -1.36 27.33
CA LYS A 249 1.08 -1.52 27.55
C LYS A 249 0.29 -0.30 27.07
N GLY A 250 0.82 0.90 27.33
CA GLY A 250 0.26 2.15 26.82
C GLY A 250 0.14 2.19 25.31
N MET A 251 1.17 1.73 24.60
CA MET A 251 1.17 1.63 23.15
C MET A 251 0.21 0.59 22.63
N LEU A 252 0.25 -0.61 23.21
CA LEU A 252 -0.61 -1.71 22.80
C LEU A 252 -2.09 -1.32 22.88
N CYS A 253 -2.55 -0.79 24.02
CA CYS A 253 -3.95 -0.39 24.18
C CYS A 253 -4.35 0.68 23.16
N ARG A 254 -3.52 1.70 22.95
CA ARG A 254 -3.82 2.78 21.99
C ARG A 254 -3.89 2.27 20.55
N GLN A 255 -3.07 1.30 20.19
CA GLN A 255 -3.09 0.67 18.86
C GLN A 255 -4.34 -0.19 18.65
N LEU A 256 -4.69 -1.01 19.65
CA LEU A 256 -5.91 -1.82 19.61
C LEU A 256 -7.16 -0.93 19.49
N LEU A 257 -7.21 0.18 20.23
CA LEU A 257 -8.32 1.12 20.14
C LEU A 257 -8.35 1.87 18.80
N ALA A 258 -7.20 2.21 18.24
CA ALA A 258 -7.15 2.76 16.89
C ALA A 258 -7.68 1.75 15.86
N ALA A 259 -7.39 0.45 16.02
CA ALA A 259 -7.91 -0.60 15.14
C ALA A 259 -9.44 -0.75 15.27
N LEU A 260 -9.95 -0.77 16.51
CA LEU A 260 -11.39 -0.76 16.76
C LEU A 260 -12.07 0.48 16.16
N HIS A 261 -11.47 1.65 16.34
CA HIS A 261 -11.94 2.88 15.73
C HIS A 261 -11.96 2.80 14.20
N TYR A 262 -10.86 2.35 13.59
CA TYR A 262 -10.80 2.19 12.14
C TYR A 262 -11.90 1.25 11.64
N ASN A 263 -12.07 0.12 12.30
CA ASN A 263 -13.07 -0.87 11.95
C ASN A 263 -14.49 -0.35 12.11
N GLU A 264 -14.80 0.42 13.15
CA GLU A 264 -16.14 0.98 13.29
C GLU A 264 -16.43 2.06 12.24
N ASN A 265 -15.39 2.74 11.75
CA ASN A 265 -15.53 3.90 10.87
C ASN A 265 -15.23 3.60 9.39
N SER A 266 -14.77 2.40 9.04
CA SER A 266 -14.42 2.07 7.66
C SER A 266 -15.63 1.85 6.76
N ASP A 267 -16.77 1.43 7.32
CA ASP A 267 -18.03 1.16 6.59
C ASP A 267 -19.01 2.36 6.59
N GLN A 268 -18.62 3.49 7.17
CA GLN A 268 -19.57 4.58 7.40
C GLN A 268 -20.10 5.19 6.11
N GLU A 269 -21.42 5.39 6.11
CA GLU A 269 -22.18 6.07 5.07
C GLU A 269 -21.59 7.46 4.79
N PHE A 270 -21.62 7.82 3.52
CA PHE A 270 -21.18 9.13 3.07
C PHE A 270 -22.14 10.19 3.61
N ILE A 271 -21.60 11.35 3.96
CA ILE A 271 -22.45 12.52 4.17
C ILE A 271 -22.94 12.91 2.78
N LEU A 272 -24.23 12.77 2.51
CA LEU A 272 -24.82 13.24 1.26
C LEU A 272 -24.94 14.77 1.27
N ASP A 273 -24.87 15.38 0.09
CA ASP A 273 -25.19 16.78 -0.10
C ASP A 273 -26.70 16.98 -0.36
N GLY A 274 -27.10 18.16 -0.83
CA GLY A 274 -28.51 18.48 -1.07
C GLY A 274 -29.13 17.70 -2.24
N ASP A 275 -28.31 17.05 -3.07
CA ASP A 275 -28.70 16.33 -4.27
C ASP A 275 -28.53 14.80 -4.09
N ASP A 276 -28.41 14.32 -2.84
CA ASP A 276 -28.14 12.93 -2.48
C ASP A 276 -26.78 12.38 -2.99
N ASP A 277 -25.84 13.26 -3.35
CA ASP A 277 -24.49 12.86 -3.77
C ASP A 277 -23.49 12.86 -2.60
N PRO A 278 -22.47 11.97 -2.57
CA PRO A 278 -21.45 11.97 -1.53
C PRO A 278 -20.70 13.31 -1.47
N LYS A 279 -20.82 14.02 -0.35
CA LYS A 279 -20.19 15.32 -0.14
C LYS A 279 -18.68 15.24 -0.26
N LEU A 280 -18.15 15.88 -1.29
CA LEU A 280 -16.73 15.89 -1.61
C LEU A 280 -15.98 17.00 -0.85
N TYR A 281 -14.71 16.76 -0.53
CA TYR A 281 -13.81 17.78 0.00
C TYR A 281 -12.41 17.63 -0.58
N ALA A 282 -11.73 18.76 -0.81
CA ALA A 282 -10.36 18.77 -1.28
C ALA A 282 -9.39 18.50 -0.12
N THR A 283 -8.54 17.49 -0.27
CA THR A 283 -7.36 17.28 0.58
C THR A 283 -6.10 17.70 -0.15
N PHE A 284 -5.28 18.48 0.54
CA PHE A 284 -3.97 18.92 0.05
C PHE A 284 -2.89 18.07 0.73
N PRO A 285 -2.31 17.07 0.03
CA PRO A 285 -1.27 16.24 0.63
C PRO A 285 -0.04 17.09 1.01
N LYS A 286 0.46 16.90 2.23
CA LYS A 286 1.54 17.72 2.84
C LYS A 286 2.79 17.91 1.95
N LYS A 287 3.11 16.95 1.08
CA LYS A 287 4.26 17.03 0.17
C LYS A 287 4.03 17.90 -1.08
N LYS A 288 2.78 18.16 -1.47
CA LYS A 288 2.43 18.84 -2.73
C LYS A 288 1.78 20.21 -2.55
N HIS A 289 1.76 20.74 -1.33
CA HIS A 289 1.17 22.06 -1.04
C HIS A 289 1.82 23.20 -1.86
N LYS A 290 3.07 23.03 -2.32
CA LYS A 290 3.75 24.00 -3.19
C LYS A 290 3.39 23.89 -4.67
N GLU A 291 2.75 22.81 -5.10
CA GLU A 291 2.45 22.50 -6.51
C GLU A 291 0.95 22.69 -6.85
N GLY A 292 0.12 23.12 -5.89
CA GLY A 292 -1.31 23.39 -6.12
C GLY A 292 -2.17 22.14 -6.38
N THR A 293 -1.61 20.94 -6.39
CA THR A 293 -2.36 19.70 -6.63
C THR A 293 -3.16 19.28 -5.40
N TYR A 294 -4.45 19.01 -5.59
CA TYR A 294 -5.38 18.49 -4.59
C TYR A 294 -5.86 17.08 -4.96
N SER A 295 -6.29 16.31 -3.97
CA SER A 295 -7.07 15.09 -4.17
C SER A 295 -8.46 15.26 -3.56
N ILE A 296 -9.48 14.89 -4.32
CA ILE A 296 -10.87 14.94 -3.88
C ILE A 296 -11.13 13.69 -3.03
N ARG A 297 -11.73 13.87 -1.86
CA ARG A 297 -12.17 12.79 -0.96
C ARG A 297 -13.64 12.95 -0.60
N THR A 298 -14.31 11.85 -0.33
CA THR A 298 -15.69 11.83 0.16
C THR A 298 -15.71 11.99 1.69
N LYS A 299 -16.60 12.84 2.21
CA LYS A 299 -16.76 13.03 3.65
C LYS A 299 -17.64 11.92 4.23
N LYS A 300 -17.13 11.21 5.24
CA LYS A 300 -17.88 10.16 5.96
C LYS A 300 -18.47 10.72 7.26
N LEU A 301 -19.62 10.17 7.68
CA LEU A 301 -20.25 10.51 8.95
C LEU A 301 -19.51 9.81 10.10
N ILE A 302 -18.75 10.56 10.90
CA ILE A 302 -18.03 10.01 12.07
C ILE A 302 -18.90 10.21 13.33
N PRO A 303 -19.42 9.15 13.98
CA PRO A 303 -20.11 9.25 15.25
C PRO A 303 -19.12 9.72 16.33
N ARG A 304 -19.29 10.96 16.79
CA ARG A 304 -18.46 11.56 17.85
C ARG A 304 -18.49 10.77 19.17
N ILE A 305 -19.63 10.14 19.47
CA ILE A 305 -19.89 9.44 20.74
C ILE A 305 -18.92 8.27 20.95
N PHE A 306 -18.60 7.48 19.91
CA PHE A 306 -17.68 6.36 20.03
C PHE A 306 -16.24 6.81 20.32
N ILE A 307 -15.82 7.94 19.71
CA ILE A 307 -14.49 8.53 19.94
C ILE A 307 -14.36 9.03 21.38
N GLU A 308 -15.37 9.75 21.87
CA GLU A 308 -15.38 10.32 23.22
C GLU A 308 -15.34 9.22 24.29
N LEU A 309 -16.19 8.19 24.16
CA LEU A 309 -16.20 7.03 25.06
C LEU A 309 -14.87 6.26 25.05
N LEU A 310 -14.25 6.07 23.88
CA LEU A 310 -12.95 5.39 23.77
C LEU A 310 -11.82 6.20 24.40
N GLN A 311 -11.84 7.52 24.25
CA GLN A 311 -10.87 8.42 24.87
C GLN A 311 -11.07 8.47 26.39
N GLU A 312 -12.31 8.45 26.87
CA GLU A 312 -12.62 8.33 28.30
C GLU A 312 -12.14 6.99 28.87
N VAL A 313 -12.36 5.87 28.18
CA VAL A 313 -11.83 4.56 28.59
C VAL A 313 -10.29 4.60 28.68
N LEU A 314 -9.61 5.24 27.72
CA LEU A 314 -8.17 5.45 27.79
C LEU A 314 -7.76 6.33 28.98
N HIS A 315 -8.48 7.42 29.23
CA HIS A 315 -8.20 8.30 30.35
C HIS A 315 -8.37 7.53 31.66
N THR A 316 -9.48 6.81 31.83
CA THR A 316 -9.77 6.02 33.02
C THR A 316 -8.76 4.89 33.23
N ILE A 317 -8.44 4.08 32.20
CA ILE A 317 -7.48 2.98 32.33
C ILE A 317 -6.08 3.49 32.65
N PHE A 318 -5.63 4.59 32.05
CA PHE A 318 -4.25 5.05 32.22
C PHE A 318 -4.07 6.03 33.38
N VAL A 319 -5.05 6.87 33.71
CA VAL A 319 -4.99 7.74 34.89
C VAL A 319 -5.13 6.94 36.17
N LEU A 320 -6.01 5.93 36.22
CA LEU A 320 -6.13 5.09 37.41
C LEU A 320 -4.88 4.21 37.64
N ASN A 321 -4.20 3.77 36.57
CA ASN A 321 -2.96 3.02 36.72
C ASN A 321 -1.74 3.87 37.14
N TYR A 322 -1.81 5.20 37.01
CA TYR A 322 -0.80 6.10 37.61
C TYR A 322 -1.04 6.37 39.10
N VAL A 323 -2.21 5.99 39.64
CA VAL A 323 -2.54 6.14 41.07
C VAL A 323 -2.21 4.87 41.88
N PHE A 324 -1.91 3.74 41.23
CA PHE A 324 -1.65 2.44 41.89
C PHE A 324 -0.28 1.82 41.59
N CYS A 325 0.68 2.60 41.09
CA CYS A 325 2.08 2.18 40.99
C CYS A 325 2.98 3.27 41.58
N ASP A 326 2.97 3.35 42.92
CA ASP A 326 4.09 3.83 43.73
C ASP A 326 4.82 2.61 44.32
#